data_AF-A0A0G4H658-F1
#
_entry.id   AF-A0A0G4H658-F1
#
_cell.length_a   1.000
_cell.length_b   1.000
_cell.length_c   1.000
_cell.angle_alpha   90.00
_cell.angle_beta   90.00
_cell.angle_gamma   90.00
#
_symmetry.space_group_name_H-M   'P 1'
#
loop_
_entity.id
_entity.type
_entity.pdbx_description
1 polymer ?
#
loop_
_entity_poly.entity_id
_entity_poly.type
_entity_poly.pdbx_seq_one_letter_code
_entity_poly.pdbx_strand_id
1 'polypeptide(L)'
;MSKSASLFKKLLLHLVLLAAVAASGSPDDDCLFHSNIIPCFRWHDRDNQSDLVFEIELNDALKSFFPHSSSTHEPKTDPDGNLWVTQQNSDVLMKVNNLALARGLLNTTTADFRSFPLSLNTSGGLHQLHFPEKPKTDGLAYATLEFWNNTGAIGVWNWKADSPVISSIIPVPLALGNWTCTDFTAERGAGCPTGAHPHTLTEDSEGNLWITLKNAGAIARLRNPALYDPLDPSSWLVFQIPQRTDRLGAPGPLTFYIDQSKDKHYIWFNSITTSTVGVVKNPTAPSPVFNMIPLDTGFAAWVSSRSRGERDNAHPGGLKALRDGRCLVPLYNKMGAIAIVQPPEESEKIFLQTEGGNSAQPFEIVEMDGDTAEKHVKFVNVTSSHDAFLHLQAEEDEAAGTFTVWLLGSSNDFTGFRNGSTELQREYRAPDQGDALVRVRGLNLDSGKFGEVTRFSAPTQGSWLHRVLLLPAGKTFSVEGGGEIVKPVVIATELYSDRILSVVSDFSTEEKKEGERRGDDILASFVFSTIPEDNGRGSRGRLRGLGGRKRRL
;
A
#
# COMPACT_ATOMS: atom_id res chain seq x y z
N MET A 1 31.52 25.46 43.73
CA MET A 1 30.20 26.13 43.71
C MET A 1 29.61 26.37 42.31
N SER A 2 30.38 26.37 41.20
CA SER A 2 29.84 26.67 39.86
C SER A 2 29.04 25.54 39.17
N LYS A 3 29.33 24.26 39.48
CA LYS A 3 28.62 23.12 38.85
C LYS A 3 27.17 22.94 39.35
N SER A 4 26.89 23.22 40.62
CA SER A 4 25.53 23.10 41.18
C SER A 4 24.56 24.16 40.66
N ALA A 5 25.06 25.37 40.32
CA ALA A 5 24.23 26.43 39.75
C ALA A 5 23.78 26.12 38.30
N SER A 6 24.61 25.41 37.53
CA SER A 6 24.27 24.95 36.18
C SER A 6 23.20 23.85 36.22
N LEU A 7 23.33 22.90 37.15
CA LEU A 7 22.34 21.83 37.33
C LEU A 7 20.99 22.40 37.79
N PHE A 8 21.00 23.35 38.72
CA PHE A 8 19.78 23.97 39.22
C PHE A 8 19.07 24.83 38.16
N LYS A 9 19.81 25.55 37.31
CA LYS A 9 19.22 26.29 36.18
C LYS A 9 18.60 25.36 35.14
N LYS A 10 19.22 24.21 34.85
CA LYS A 10 18.64 23.21 33.92
C LYS A 10 17.38 22.56 34.51
N LEU A 11 17.40 22.24 35.80
CA LEU A 11 16.25 21.66 36.50
C LEU A 11 15.07 22.65 36.59
N LEU A 12 15.36 23.92 36.88
CA LEU A 12 14.35 24.98 36.94
C LEU A 12 13.76 25.28 35.56
N LEU A 13 14.58 25.25 34.50
CA LEU A 13 14.10 25.44 33.13
C LEU A 13 13.19 24.28 32.69
N HIS A 14 13.53 23.03 33.05
CA HIS A 14 12.66 21.87 32.80
C HIS A 14 11.34 21.94 33.58
N LEU A 15 11.38 22.36 34.86
CA LEU A 15 10.16 22.49 35.67
C LEU A 15 9.24 23.63 35.19
N VAL A 16 9.81 24.72 34.67
CA VAL A 16 9.02 25.82 34.10
C VAL A 16 8.40 25.43 32.74
N LEU A 17 9.12 24.66 31.91
CA LEU A 17 8.57 24.11 30.67
C LEU A 17 7.43 23.12 30.93
N LEU A 18 7.60 22.22 31.90
CA LEU A 18 6.55 21.25 32.28
C LEU A 18 5.31 21.95 32.88
N ALA A 19 5.49 23.00 33.66
CA ALA A 19 4.38 23.77 34.23
C ALA A 19 3.65 24.63 33.18
N ALA A 20 4.35 25.12 32.15
CA ALA A 20 3.75 25.88 31.05
C ALA A 20 2.90 24.99 30.13
N VAL A 21 3.32 23.75 29.88
CA VAL A 21 2.57 22.75 29.09
C VAL A 21 1.33 22.26 29.85
N ALA A 22 1.38 22.13 31.17
CA ALA A 22 0.25 21.67 31.96
C ALA A 22 -0.89 22.71 32.16
N ALA A 23 -0.66 23.99 31.85
CA ALA A 23 -1.54 25.09 32.26
C ALA A 23 -2.45 25.67 31.15
N SER A 24 -2.28 25.30 29.88
CA SER A 24 -3.04 25.91 28.77
C SER A 24 -4.22 25.08 28.25
N GLY A 25 -4.63 24.03 28.98
CA GLY A 25 -5.69 23.06 28.62
C GLY A 25 -6.86 23.55 27.76
N SER A 26 -6.63 23.54 26.45
CA SER A 26 -7.62 23.37 25.39
C SER A 26 -7.27 22.07 24.68
N PRO A 27 -8.24 21.18 24.35
CA PRO A 27 -7.99 20.00 23.52
C PRO A 27 -7.36 20.30 22.13
N ASP A 28 -7.28 21.59 21.75
CA ASP A 28 -6.63 22.08 20.53
C ASP A 28 -5.16 22.49 20.73
N ASP A 29 -4.63 22.53 21.96
CA ASP A 29 -3.27 23.01 22.24
C ASP A 29 -2.14 21.98 21.99
N ASP A 30 -2.48 20.70 21.82
CA ASP A 30 -1.50 19.64 21.50
C ASP A 30 -1.24 19.50 19.99
N CYS A 31 -1.58 20.53 19.21
CA CYS A 31 -1.42 20.54 17.77
C CYS A 31 -0.02 21.00 17.36
N LEU A 32 0.87 20.08 17.01
CA LEU A 32 2.24 20.42 16.62
C LEU A 32 2.33 21.03 15.22
N PHE A 33 1.41 20.68 14.33
CA PHE A 33 1.41 21.11 12.94
C PHE A 33 -0.03 21.12 12.39
N HIS A 34 -0.23 21.81 11.27
CA HIS A 34 -1.47 21.79 10.49
C HIS A 34 -1.11 21.66 9.01
N SER A 35 -1.88 20.87 8.26
CA SER A 35 -1.87 20.93 6.79
C SER A 35 -3.29 21.13 6.27
N ASN A 36 -3.44 21.51 5.00
CA ASN A 36 -4.76 21.66 4.37
C ASN A 36 -5.60 20.37 4.40
N ILE A 37 -4.95 19.21 4.54
CA ILE A 37 -5.59 17.89 4.50
C ILE A 37 -5.71 17.28 5.90
N ILE A 38 -4.70 17.50 6.75
CA ILE A 38 -4.65 16.97 8.13
C ILE A 38 -4.92 18.14 9.09
N PRO A 39 -6.15 18.22 9.65
CA PRO A 39 -6.60 19.41 10.37
C PRO A 39 -5.80 19.72 11.63
N CYS A 40 -5.15 18.72 12.21
CA CYS A 40 -4.28 18.90 13.36
C CYS A 40 -3.38 17.67 13.56
N PHE A 41 -2.08 17.91 13.74
CA PHE A 41 -1.13 16.87 14.08
C PHE A 41 -0.99 16.75 15.60
N ARG A 42 -1.37 15.60 16.15
CA ARG A 42 -1.20 15.29 17.57
C ARG A 42 -0.10 14.25 17.72
N TRP A 43 0.95 14.60 18.47
CA TRP A 43 1.88 13.61 18.98
C TRP A 43 1.26 12.98 20.22
N HIS A 44 0.99 11.68 20.18
CA HIS A 44 0.51 11.00 21.37
C HIS A 44 1.69 10.63 22.26
N ASP A 45 2.00 11.49 23.24
CA ASP A 45 2.88 11.18 24.38
C ASP A 45 2.25 10.14 25.36
N ARG A 46 1.17 9.46 24.95
CA ARG A 46 0.48 8.50 25.81
C ARG A 46 1.21 7.17 25.78
N ASP A 47 1.97 7.00 26.88
CA ASP A 47 2.57 5.80 27.43
C ASP A 47 4.09 5.81 27.27
N ASN A 48 4.79 6.39 28.25
CA ASN A 48 6.12 6.11 28.85
C ASN A 48 7.14 5.14 28.17
N GLN A 49 7.00 4.76 26.91
CA GLN A 49 7.98 4.02 26.14
C GLN A 49 8.86 5.05 25.47
N SER A 50 10.11 5.06 25.90
CA SER A 50 11.20 5.93 25.49
C SER A 50 11.66 5.65 24.05
N ASP A 51 10.73 5.43 23.15
CA ASP A 51 11.02 5.04 21.77
C ASP A 51 11.51 6.28 21.02
N LEU A 52 12.80 6.26 20.72
CA LEU A 52 13.48 7.38 20.07
C LEU A 52 12.98 7.48 18.63
N VAL A 53 12.10 8.45 18.41
CA VAL A 53 11.76 8.91 17.07
C VAL A 53 12.77 9.97 16.65
N PHE A 54 13.47 9.73 15.54
CA PHE A 54 14.29 10.75 14.91
C PHE A 54 13.46 11.46 13.86
N GLU A 55 13.48 12.79 13.88
CA GLU A 55 13.01 13.58 12.76
C GLU A 55 14.20 13.85 11.84
N ILE A 56 14.19 13.30 10.62
CA ILE A 56 15.17 13.72 9.60
C ILE A 56 14.64 15.01 8.99
N GLU A 57 15.10 16.15 9.48
CA GLU A 57 14.82 17.42 8.82
C GLU A 57 15.52 17.41 7.45
N LEU A 58 14.74 17.31 6.37
CA LEU A 58 15.25 17.52 5.02
C LEU A 58 15.88 18.90 4.94
N ASN A 59 17.08 18.98 4.36
CA ASN A 59 17.66 20.30 4.08
C ASN A 59 16.74 21.09 3.11
N ASP A 60 16.84 22.43 3.15
CA ASP A 60 15.95 23.29 2.35
C ASP A 60 16.09 23.06 0.83
N ALA A 61 17.23 22.52 0.38
CA ALA A 61 17.39 22.14 -1.02
C ALA A 61 16.43 21.00 -1.40
N LEU A 62 16.30 19.97 -0.56
CA LEU A 62 15.37 18.85 -0.75
C LEU A 62 13.90 19.28 -0.64
N LYS A 63 13.58 20.24 0.22
CA LYS A 63 12.21 20.79 0.34
C LYS A 63 11.68 21.39 -0.97
N SER A 64 12.57 21.93 -1.81
CA SER A 64 12.20 22.51 -3.11
C SER A 64 11.84 21.47 -4.18
N PHE A 65 12.22 20.19 -3.97
CA PHE A 65 12.02 19.10 -4.93
C PHE A 65 10.73 18.32 -4.73
N PHE A 66 10.05 18.51 -3.59
CA PHE A 66 8.76 17.87 -3.30
C PHE A 66 7.62 18.82 -3.68
N PRO A 67 6.92 18.59 -4.81
CA PRO A 67 5.70 19.32 -5.08
C PRO A 67 4.72 19.06 -3.93
N HIS A 68 4.12 20.12 -3.41
CA HIS A 68 3.22 20.03 -2.26
C HIS A 68 2.13 18.98 -2.52
N SER A 69 1.89 18.08 -1.55
CA SER A 69 0.77 17.13 -1.51
C SER A 69 0.81 15.97 -2.52
N SER A 70 1.99 15.48 -2.87
CA SER A 70 2.15 14.45 -3.91
C SER A 70 1.62 13.06 -3.53
N SER A 71 1.32 12.84 -2.23
CA SER A 71 0.63 11.68 -1.68
C SER A 71 1.49 10.41 -1.76
N THR A 72 2.45 10.29 -0.83
CA THR A 72 3.38 9.17 -0.80
C THR A 72 2.61 7.86 -0.74
N HIS A 73 2.86 7.00 -1.73
CA HIS A 73 1.98 5.90 -2.01
C HIS A 73 2.68 4.55 -1.83
N GLU A 74 3.35 4.00 -2.84
CA GLU A 74 3.97 2.67 -2.78
C GLU A 74 5.50 2.74 -2.62
N PRO A 75 6.07 2.18 -1.54
CA PRO A 75 7.49 1.93 -1.41
C PRO A 75 7.88 0.59 -2.06
N LYS A 76 8.98 0.57 -2.81
CA LYS A 76 9.55 -0.63 -3.45
C LYS A 76 11.07 -0.55 -3.49
N THR A 77 11.78 -1.67 -3.36
CA THR A 77 13.23 -1.70 -3.62
C THR A 77 13.55 -2.10 -5.03
N ASP A 78 14.55 -1.45 -5.62
CA ASP A 78 15.20 -1.94 -6.83
C ASP A 78 16.17 -3.10 -6.53
N PRO A 79 16.71 -3.77 -7.57
CA PRO A 79 17.70 -4.83 -7.40
C PRO A 79 18.95 -4.40 -6.61
N ASP A 80 19.39 -3.15 -6.79
CA ASP A 80 20.55 -2.57 -6.09
C ASP A 80 20.25 -2.26 -4.61
N GLY A 81 18.98 -2.33 -4.18
CA GLY A 81 18.55 -2.07 -2.81
C GLY A 81 18.25 -0.62 -2.49
N ASN A 82 18.17 0.25 -3.50
CA ASN A 82 17.66 1.60 -3.28
C ASN A 82 16.15 1.54 -3.07
N LEU A 83 15.65 2.41 -2.20
CA LEU A 83 14.22 2.56 -1.97
C LEU A 83 13.65 3.52 -3.02
N TRP A 84 12.59 3.10 -3.68
CA TRP A 84 11.79 3.92 -4.58
C TRP A 84 10.40 4.09 -4.00
N VAL A 85 9.83 5.28 -4.15
CA VAL A 85 8.51 5.60 -3.62
C VAL A 85 7.69 6.35 -4.65
N THR A 86 6.49 5.83 -4.92
CA THR A 86 5.52 6.48 -5.81
C THR A 86 4.74 7.57 -5.09
N GLN A 87 4.15 8.47 -5.88
CA GLN A 87 3.36 9.59 -5.41
C GLN A 87 2.02 9.58 -6.15
N GLN A 88 0.92 9.22 -5.49
CA GLN A 88 -0.34 8.92 -6.18
C GLN A 88 -0.92 10.14 -6.90
N ASN A 89 -0.75 11.35 -6.34
CA ASN A 89 -1.32 12.57 -6.88
C ASN A 89 -0.34 13.36 -7.75
N SER A 90 0.82 12.77 -8.10
CA SER A 90 1.81 13.40 -8.96
C SER A 90 2.48 12.40 -9.90
N ASP A 91 3.29 12.91 -10.82
CA ASP A 91 4.12 12.09 -11.71
C ASP A 91 5.57 12.08 -11.24
N VAL A 92 5.78 12.13 -9.93
CA VAL A 92 7.11 12.15 -9.31
C VAL A 92 7.44 10.78 -8.72
N LEU A 93 8.63 10.29 -9.05
CA LEU A 93 9.29 9.20 -8.36
C LEU A 93 10.28 9.75 -7.34
N MET A 94 10.23 9.25 -6.12
CA MET A 94 11.31 9.46 -5.16
C MET A 94 12.24 8.24 -5.16
N LYS A 95 13.54 8.47 -5.18
CA LYS A 95 14.57 7.45 -4.93
C LYS A 95 15.42 7.87 -3.75
N VAL A 96 15.66 6.92 -2.85
CA VAL A 96 16.58 7.04 -1.72
C VAL A 96 17.70 6.05 -1.94
N ASN A 97 18.85 6.56 -2.38
CA ASN A 97 20.06 5.77 -2.50
C ASN A 97 20.70 5.59 -1.13
N ASN A 98 21.41 4.48 -0.94
CA ASN A 98 22.16 4.20 0.29
C ASN A 98 21.28 4.43 1.52
N LEU A 99 20.14 3.75 1.60
CA LEU A 99 19.32 3.70 2.81
C LEU A 99 20.06 2.91 3.91
N ALA A 100 21.32 3.27 4.19
CA ALA A 100 22.04 2.85 5.36
C ALA A 100 21.37 3.57 6.52
N LEU A 101 20.46 2.84 7.19
CA LEU A 101 19.78 3.36 8.35
C LEU A 101 20.83 3.79 9.36
N ALA A 102 20.87 5.10 9.59
CA ALA A 102 21.76 5.74 10.52
C ALA A 102 21.51 5.20 11.93
N ARG A 103 22.20 4.12 12.30
CA ARG A 103 22.32 3.72 13.71
C ARG A 103 23.20 4.77 14.39
N GLY A 104 22.56 5.71 15.07
CA GLY A 104 23.15 6.37 16.23
C GLY A 104 24.23 7.41 15.99
N LEU A 105 24.48 7.88 14.76
CA LEU A 105 25.29 9.07 14.51
C LEU A 105 24.58 9.98 13.51
N LEU A 106 23.79 10.92 14.06
CA LEU A 106 23.09 12.03 13.40
C LEU A 106 24.02 13.02 12.64
N ASN A 107 25.20 12.59 12.18
CA ASN A 107 26.19 13.49 11.56
C ASN A 107 26.67 13.05 10.18
N THR A 108 26.21 11.94 9.60
CA THR A 108 26.57 11.57 8.23
C THR A 108 25.34 11.56 7.32
N THR A 109 25.21 12.68 6.61
CA THR A 109 24.19 13.04 5.62
C THR A 109 24.31 12.25 4.30
N THR A 110 24.48 10.92 4.32
CA THR A 110 24.84 10.16 3.11
C THR A 110 23.67 9.57 2.31
N ALA A 111 22.44 9.60 2.83
CA ALA A 111 21.28 9.25 2.04
C ALA A 111 21.09 10.27 0.91
N ASP A 112 21.27 9.82 -0.33
CA ASP A 112 21.10 10.65 -1.53
C ASP A 112 19.66 10.52 -2.02
N PHE A 113 18.90 11.59 -1.80
CA PHE A 113 17.51 11.70 -2.21
C PHE A 113 17.44 12.33 -3.59
N ARG A 114 16.75 11.66 -4.50
CA ARG A 114 16.47 12.17 -5.85
C ARG A 114 14.99 12.12 -6.12
N SER A 115 14.45 13.20 -6.66
CA SER A 115 13.11 13.21 -7.25
C SER A 115 13.24 13.18 -8.77
N PHE A 116 12.37 12.43 -9.41
CA PHE A 116 12.34 12.27 -10.84
C PHE A 116 10.95 12.61 -11.36
N PRO A 117 10.76 13.81 -11.94
CA PRO A 117 9.52 14.12 -12.64
C PRO A 117 9.46 13.30 -13.93
N LEU A 118 8.45 12.46 -14.07
CA LEU A 118 8.28 11.60 -15.23
C LEU A 118 7.83 12.36 -16.49
N SER A 119 7.65 13.68 -16.39
CA SER A 119 7.24 14.58 -17.48
C SER A 119 6.00 14.09 -18.24
N LEU A 120 5.08 13.45 -17.52
CA LEU A 120 3.77 13.13 -18.04
C LEU A 120 3.01 14.46 -18.15
N ASN A 121 2.62 14.87 -19.36
CA ASN A 121 1.88 16.13 -19.60
C ASN A 121 0.42 16.08 -19.08
N THR A 122 0.15 15.27 -18.06
CA THR A 122 -1.18 14.93 -17.54
C THR A 122 -1.15 15.00 -16.01
N SER A 123 -2.29 15.13 -15.35
CA SER A 123 -2.35 15.04 -13.90
C SER A 123 -2.12 13.59 -13.46
N GLY A 124 -0.90 13.28 -12.99
CA GLY A 124 -0.58 12.47 -11.81
C GLY A 124 -1.36 11.18 -11.60
N GLY A 125 -0.67 10.05 -11.48
CA GLY A 125 -1.30 8.78 -11.05
C GLY A 125 -0.32 7.65 -10.78
N LEU A 126 0.91 7.95 -10.38
CA LEU A 126 1.91 6.91 -10.22
C LEU A 126 1.59 6.07 -8.99
N HIS A 127 1.23 4.80 -9.21
CA HIS A 127 0.60 4.02 -8.15
C HIS A 127 1.50 2.93 -7.58
N GLN A 128 2.07 2.07 -8.42
CA GLN A 128 3.00 1.01 -8.04
C GLN A 128 4.19 0.92 -8.99
N LEU A 129 5.32 0.40 -8.49
CA LEU A 129 6.52 0.04 -9.25
C LEU A 129 6.78 -1.47 -9.20
N HIS A 130 7.31 -1.97 -10.31
CA HIS A 130 7.82 -3.32 -10.43
C HIS A 130 9.20 -3.31 -11.08
N PHE A 131 10.12 -4.03 -10.46
CA PHE A 131 11.46 -4.28 -10.97
C PHE A 131 11.55 -5.76 -11.35
N PRO A 132 11.70 -6.08 -12.64
CA PRO A 132 11.80 -7.45 -13.09
C PRO A 132 12.97 -8.22 -12.48
N GLU A 133 12.74 -9.50 -12.17
CA GLU A 133 13.78 -10.36 -11.59
C GLU A 133 14.79 -10.87 -12.63
N LYS A 134 14.46 -10.81 -13.93
CA LYS A 134 15.23 -11.49 -14.97
C LYS A 134 16.38 -10.65 -15.56
N PRO A 135 17.53 -11.28 -15.92
CA PRO A 135 18.65 -10.59 -16.57
C PRO A 135 18.33 -9.99 -17.95
N LYS A 136 17.33 -10.52 -18.66
CA LYS A 136 16.98 -10.06 -20.02
C LYS A 136 16.30 -8.69 -20.03
N THR A 137 15.81 -8.25 -18.87
CA THR A 137 15.17 -6.96 -18.63
C THR A 137 16.06 -6.10 -17.72
N ASP A 138 17.37 -6.35 -17.71
CA ASP A 138 18.30 -5.63 -16.84
C ASP A 138 18.19 -4.12 -17.07
N GLY A 139 17.96 -3.39 -15.99
CA GLY A 139 17.71 -1.95 -16.01
C GLY A 139 16.29 -1.52 -16.35
N LEU A 140 15.38 -2.39 -16.81
CA LEU A 140 13.97 -2.02 -17.04
C LEU A 140 13.17 -2.03 -15.74
N ALA A 141 12.19 -1.13 -15.64
CA ALA A 141 11.17 -1.13 -14.59
C ALA A 141 9.82 -0.72 -15.17
N TYR A 142 8.76 -1.14 -14.50
CA TYR A 142 7.38 -0.86 -14.88
C TYR A 142 6.66 -0.11 -13.77
N ALA A 143 5.75 0.78 -14.14
CA ALA A 143 4.91 1.50 -13.21
C ALA A 143 3.48 1.55 -13.71
N THR A 144 2.53 1.44 -12.78
CA THR A 144 1.13 1.77 -13.05
C THR A 144 0.93 3.28 -13.02
N LEU A 145 0.37 3.82 -14.09
CA LEU A 145 -0.08 5.20 -14.23
C LEU A 145 -1.61 5.19 -14.17
N GLU A 146 -2.18 5.26 -12.96
CA GLU A 146 -3.60 5.03 -12.68
C GLU A 146 -4.51 5.99 -13.46
N PHE A 147 -4.18 7.29 -13.48
CA PHE A 147 -5.05 8.36 -14.00
C PHE A 147 -4.61 8.95 -15.34
N TRP A 148 -3.63 8.34 -16.02
CA TRP A 148 -3.12 8.86 -17.29
C TRP A 148 -4.23 8.94 -18.36
N ASN A 149 -4.49 10.13 -18.89
CA ASN A 149 -5.56 10.41 -19.87
C ASN A 149 -6.94 9.83 -19.50
N ASN A 150 -7.26 9.72 -18.21
CA ASN A 150 -8.47 9.06 -17.67
C ASN A 150 -8.61 7.55 -17.96
N THR A 151 -7.68 6.94 -18.69
CA THR A 151 -7.75 5.53 -19.10
C THR A 151 -6.69 4.66 -18.44
N GLY A 152 -5.60 5.28 -17.98
CA GLY A 152 -4.48 4.62 -17.37
C GLY A 152 -3.49 4.00 -18.38
N ALA A 153 -2.27 3.75 -17.91
CA ALA A 153 -1.19 3.19 -18.71
C ALA A 153 -0.13 2.48 -17.83
N ILE A 154 0.75 1.71 -18.47
CA ILE A 154 1.99 1.22 -17.86
C ILE A 154 3.16 2.07 -18.38
N GLY A 155 3.85 2.76 -17.47
CA GLY A 155 5.11 3.43 -17.76
C GLY A 155 6.26 2.43 -17.75
N VAL A 156 7.12 2.50 -18.77
CA VAL A 156 8.38 1.73 -18.84
C VAL A 156 9.53 2.72 -18.75
N TRP A 157 10.53 2.46 -17.91
CA TRP A 157 11.76 3.26 -17.87
C TRP A 157 12.99 2.41 -17.60
N ASN A 158 14.16 3.02 -17.80
CA ASN A 158 15.43 2.46 -17.37
C ASN A 158 15.79 2.99 -15.96
N TRP A 159 15.67 2.16 -14.92
CA TRP A 159 15.90 2.56 -13.53
C TRP A 159 17.38 2.74 -13.19
N LYS A 160 18.29 2.21 -14.01
CA LYS A 160 19.74 2.41 -13.88
C LYS A 160 20.22 3.74 -14.46
N ALA A 161 19.39 4.43 -15.24
CA ALA A 161 19.75 5.75 -15.77
C ALA A 161 19.79 6.78 -14.62
N ASP A 162 20.78 7.68 -14.65
CA ASP A 162 20.89 8.78 -13.68
C ASP A 162 19.68 9.73 -13.69
N SER A 163 18.95 9.75 -14.80
CA SER A 163 17.68 10.45 -14.99
C SER A 163 16.67 9.48 -15.60
N PRO A 164 15.88 8.75 -14.78
CA PRO A 164 14.85 7.84 -15.25
C PRO A 164 13.74 8.66 -15.93
N VAL A 165 13.78 8.68 -17.25
CA VAL A 165 12.68 9.16 -18.10
C VAL A 165 11.87 7.94 -18.51
N ILE A 166 10.54 8.05 -18.48
CA ILE A 166 9.66 7.05 -19.09
C ILE A 166 10.04 6.94 -20.57
N SER A 167 10.62 5.80 -20.93
CA SER A 167 11.08 5.51 -22.29
C SER A 167 9.92 5.07 -23.18
N SER A 168 8.87 4.50 -22.60
CA SER A 168 7.65 4.09 -23.30
C SER A 168 6.44 4.14 -22.39
N ILE A 169 5.29 4.51 -22.96
CA ILE A 169 3.99 4.43 -22.31
C ILE A 169 3.18 3.36 -23.05
N ILE A 170 2.72 2.37 -22.31
CA ILE A 170 1.86 1.30 -22.82
C ILE A 170 0.43 1.61 -22.36
N PRO A 171 -0.45 2.09 -23.23
CA PRO A 171 -1.86 2.29 -22.88
C PRO A 171 -2.47 0.95 -22.49
N VAL A 172 -3.26 0.93 -21.41
CA VAL A 172 -4.06 -0.26 -21.11
C VAL A 172 -5.14 -0.38 -22.21
N PRO A 173 -5.35 -1.56 -22.82
CA PRO A 173 -6.13 -1.75 -24.07
C PRO A 173 -7.54 -1.17 -24.06
N LEU A 174 -8.10 -1.00 -22.87
CA LEU A 174 -9.45 -0.53 -22.60
C LEU A 174 -9.67 0.97 -22.89
N ALA A 175 -8.66 1.64 -23.46
CA ALA A 175 -8.65 3.06 -23.81
C ALA A 175 -8.97 3.36 -25.30
N LEU A 176 -8.83 2.40 -26.22
CA LEU A 176 -8.60 2.72 -27.65
C LEU A 176 -9.63 2.18 -28.66
N GLY A 177 -10.82 1.76 -28.22
CA GLY A 177 -12.03 1.65 -29.07
C GLY A 177 -12.05 0.61 -30.20
N ASN A 178 -10.95 -0.07 -30.54
CA ASN A 178 -10.88 -1.07 -31.63
C ASN A 178 -10.24 -2.41 -31.22
N TRP A 179 -10.09 -2.67 -29.93
CA TRP A 179 -9.53 -3.93 -29.43
C TRP A 179 -10.65 -4.96 -29.36
N THR A 180 -10.47 -6.09 -30.04
CA THR A 180 -11.35 -7.25 -29.89
C THR A 180 -11.05 -7.85 -28.52
N CYS A 181 -11.84 -7.49 -27.51
CA CYS A 181 -11.93 -8.29 -26.29
C CYS A 181 -12.40 -9.67 -26.74
N THR A 182 -11.48 -10.64 -26.82
CA THR A 182 -11.82 -12.02 -27.08
C THR A 182 -12.57 -12.56 -25.87
N ASP A 183 -13.90 -12.55 -25.99
CA ASP A 183 -14.90 -13.29 -25.21
C ASP A 183 -14.82 -13.19 -23.68
N PHE A 184 -15.69 -12.36 -23.11
CA PHE A 184 -16.41 -12.75 -21.90
C PHE A 184 -17.85 -12.24 -21.98
N THR A 185 -18.78 -13.19 -22.06
CA THR A 185 -20.23 -13.04 -22.33
C THR A 185 -20.58 -12.75 -23.80
N ALA A 186 -21.00 -13.79 -24.51
CA ALA A 186 -21.69 -13.69 -25.79
C ALA A 186 -23.06 -12.98 -25.70
N GLU A 187 -23.40 -12.35 -24.57
CA GLU A 187 -24.55 -11.45 -24.47
C GLU A 187 -24.19 -10.07 -25.05
N ARG A 188 -24.22 -10.03 -26.39
CA ARG A 188 -24.49 -8.85 -27.24
C ARG A 188 -24.08 -7.47 -26.68
N GLY A 189 -22.91 -7.01 -27.08
CA GLY A 189 -22.67 -5.57 -27.29
C GLY A 189 -22.24 -4.74 -26.08
N ALA A 190 -21.93 -5.35 -24.94
CA ALA A 190 -21.17 -4.68 -23.90
C ALA A 190 -19.72 -4.52 -24.41
N GLY A 191 -19.38 -3.34 -24.93
CA GLY A 191 -18.02 -3.03 -25.35
C GLY A 191 -17.01 -3.28 -24.22
N CYS A 192 -15.73 -3.41 -24.56
CA CYS A 192 -14.63 -3.52 -23.60
C CYS A 192 -14.79 -2.48 -22.46
N PRO A 193 -14.68 -2.87 -21.18
CA PRO A 193 -14.93 -1.96 -20.06
C PRO A 193 -13.99 -0.76 -20.12
N THR A 194 -14.51 0.45 -20.34
CA THR A 194 -13.70 1.67 -20.41
C THR A 194 -13.21 2.11 -19.04
N GLY A 195 -12.02 2.72 -18.95
CA GLY A 195 -11.53 3.34 -17.71
C GLY A 195 -10.72 2.40 -16.80
N ALA A 196 -9.95 1.49 -17.40
CA ALA A 196 -9.14 0.51 -16.69
C ALA A 196 -7.90 1.12 -16.05
N HIS A 197 -8.11 1.83 -14.96
CA HIS A 197 -7.08 2.42 -14.12
C HIS A 197 -6.16 1.31 -13.57
N PRO A 198 -4.95 1.10 -14.14
CA PRO A 198 -4.05 0.08 -13.64
C PRO A 198 -3.60 0.50 -12.25
N HIS A 199 -3.69 -0.40 -11.29
CA HIS A 199 -3.45 -0.04 -9.89
C HIS A 199 -2.17 -0.68 -9.36
N THR A 200 -2.15 -2.01 -9.34
CA THR A 200 -0.96 -2.81 -9.02
C THR A 200 -0.62 -3.77 -10.15
N LEU A 201 0.64 -4.17 -10.23
CA LEU A 201 1.13 -5.18 -11.14
C LEU A 201 2.20 -6.07 -10.47
N THR A 202 2.33 -7.28 -10.99
CA THR A 202 3.43 -8.22 -10.71
C THR A 202 3.87 -8.86 -12.01
N GLU A 203 4.92 -9.67 -11.99
CA GLU A 203 5.47 -10.35 -13.16
C GLU A 203 5.53 -11.85 -12.92
N ASP A 204 5.23 -12.66 -13.93
CA ASP A 204 5.36 -14.12 -13.83
C ASP A 204 6.74 -14.66 -14.23
N SER A 205 6.93 -15.98 -14.11
CA SER A 205 8.20 -16.64 -14.45
C SER A 205 8.54 -16.63 -15.94
N GLU A 206 7.66 -16.15 -16.83
CA GLU A 206 7.93 -15.91 -18.26
C GLU A 206 8.16 -14.44 -18.58
N GLY A 207 7.94 -13.56 -17.61
CA GLY A 207 8.07 -12.12 -17.74
C GLY A 207 6.78 -11.44 -18.21
N ASN A 208 5.65 -12.14 -18.18
CA ASN A 208 4.36 -11.51 -18.44
C ASN A 208 3.98 -10.64 -17.24
N LEU A 209 3.43 -9.46 -17.50
CA LEU A 209 2.93 -8.58 -16.44
C LEU A 209 1.48 -8.91 -16.14
N TRP A 210 1.17 -9.13 -14.87
CA TRP A 210 -0.16 -9.31 -14.34
C TRP A 210 -0.60 -8.04 -13.62
N ILE A 211 -1.73 -7.45 -14.01
CA ILE A 211 -2.11 -6.08 -13.65
C ILE A 211 -3.55 -6.08 -13.12
N THR A 212 -3.82 -5.38 -12.03
CA THR A 212 -5.20 -5.07 -11.59
C THR A 212 -5.74 -3.83 -12.30
N LEU A 213 -7.01 -3.89 -12.72
CA LEU A 213 -7.69 -2.84 -13.47
C LEU A 213 -8.87 -2.31 -12.67
N LYS A 214 -8.57 -1.38 -11.75
CA LYS A 214 -9.42 -0.96 -10.63
C LYS A 214 -10.88 -0.72 -10.98
N ASN A 215 -11.16 0.21 -11.89
CA ASN A 215 -12.53 0.58 -12.23
C ASN A 215 -13.16 -0.32 -13.30
N ALA A 216 -12.36 -1.15 -13.97
CA ALA A 216 -12.88 -2.19 -14.84
C ALA A 216 -13.34 -3.41 -14.03
N GLY A 217 -12.89 -3.57 -12.79
CA GLY A 217 -13.18 -4.76 -11.99
C GLY A 217 -12.60 -6.02 -12.61
N ALA A 218 -11.39 -5.91 -13.15
CA ALA A 218 -10.74 -6.94 -13.95
C ALA A 218 -9.25 -7.05 -13.58
N ILE A 219 -8.63 -8.16 -13.96
CA ILE A 219 -7.18 -8.26 -14.05
C ILE A 219 -6.77 -8.49 -15.50
N ALA A 220 -5.54 -8.15 -15.86
CA ALA A 220 -5.01 -8.41 -17.18
C ALA A 220 -3.62 -9.02 -17.12
N ARG A 221 -3.30 -9.87 -18.09
CA ARG A 221 -1.95 -10.32 -18.40
C ARG A 221 -1.49 -9.64 -19.68
N LEU A 222 -0.39 -8.93 -19.61
CA LEU A 222 0.38 -8.43 -20.76
C LEU A 222 1.56 -9.36 -21.00
N ARG A 223 1.57 -10.00 -22.17
CA ARG A 223 2.65 -10.89 -22.61
C ARG A 223 3.96 -10.12 -22.69
N ASN A 224 5.00 -10.68 -22.06
CA ASN A 224 6.33 -10.11 -21.86
C ASN A 224 6.64 -8.86 -22.72
N PRO A 225 6.42 -7.63 -22.19
CA PRO A 225 6.51 -6.41 -22.99
C PRO A 225 7.95 -6.04 -23.39
N ALA A 226 8.95 -6.76 -22.89
CA ALA A 226 10.33 -6.63 -23.37
C ALA A 226 10.59 -7.45 -24.65
N LEU A 227 9.72 -8.40 -24.99
CA LEU A 227 9.89 -9.32 -26.11
C LEU A 227 8.79 -9.21 -27.17
N TYR A 228 7.60 -8.75 -26.79
CA TYR A 228 6.43 -8.66 -27.66
C TYR A 228 5.94 -7.22 -27.77
N ASP A 229 5.28 -6.90 -28.89
CA ASP A 229 4.67 -5.58 -29.06
C ASP A 229 3.49 -5.44 -28.08
N PRO A 230 3.56 -4.52 -27.10
CA PRO A 230 2.49 -4.33 -26.16
C PRO A 230 1.27 -3.64 -26.80
N LEU A 231 1.39 -3.12 -28.03
CA LEU A 231 0.30 -2.57 -28.82
C LEU A 231 -0.40 -3.61 -29.70
N ASP A 232 0.05 -4.88 -29.69
CA ASP A 232 -0.67 -5.98 -30.32
C ASP A 232 -1.80 -6.50 -29.38
N PRO A 233 -3.07 -6.53 -29.82
CA PRO A 233 -4.17 -7.18 -29.10
C PRO A 233 -3.89 -8.59 -28.62
N SER A 234 -3.14 -9.38 -29.38
CA SER A 234 -2.80 -10.76 -29.02
C SER A 234 -1.83 -10.86 -27.83
N SER A 235 -1.16 -9.76 -27.46
CA SER A 235 -0.30 -9.68 -26.27
C SER A 235 -1.10 -9.56 -24.99
N TRP A 236 -2.41 -9.32 -25.03
CA TRP A 236 -3.23 -9.10 -23.85
C TRP A 236 -4.21 -10.24 -23.60
N LEU A 237 -4.36 -10.63 -22.34
CA LEU A 237 -5.45 -11.43 -21.83
C LEU A 237 -6.11 -10.63 -20.71
N VAL A 238 -7.42 -10.39 -20.78
CA VAL A 238 -8.16 -9.65 -19.74
C VAL A 238 -9.19 -10.59 -19.13
N PHE A 239 -9.24 -10.58 -17.81
CA PHE A 239 -10.15 -11.39 -17.01
C PHE A 239 -11.06 -10.48 -16.19
N GLN A 240 -12.35 -10.47 -16.55
CA GLN A 240 -13.36 -9.73 -15.82
C GLN A 240 -13.75 -10.49 -14.55
N ILE A 241 -13.69 -9.85 -13.39
CA ILE A 241 -14.25 -10.45 -12.17
C ILE A 241 -15.77 -10.41 -12.29
N PRO A 242 -16.47 -11.54 -12.03
CA PRO A 242 -17.92 -11.58 -12.03
C PRO A 242 -18.50 -10.50 -11.13
N GLN A 243 -19.48 -9.76 -11.63
CA GLN A 243 -20.34 -8.97 -10.76
C GLN A 243 -21.22 -9.94 -9.98
N ARG A 244 -21.35 -9.72 -8.67
CA ARG A 244 -22.36 -10.41 -7.87
C ARG A 244 -23.74 -9.92 -8.31
N THR A 245 -24.45 -10.75 -9.06
CA THR A 245 -25.78 -10.44 -9.62
C THR A 245 -26.89 -10.62 -8.59
N ASP A 246 -26.61 -11.30 -7.48
CA ASP A 246 -27.55 -11.55 -6.39
C ASP A 246 -27.94 -10.26 -5.62
N ARG A 247 -27.26 -9.14 -5.86
CA ARG A 247 -27.48 -7.87 -5.15
C ARG A 247 -27.58 -6.67 -6.09
N LEU A 248 -28.81 -6.32 -6.46
CA LEU A 248 -29.13 -5.08 -7.18
C LEU A 248 -28.51 -3.85 -6.48
N GLY A 249 -27.55 -3.21 -7.14
CA GLY A 249 -26.92 -1.97 -6.68
C GLY A 249 -25.63 -2.13 -5.87
N ALA A 250 -25.11 -3.36 -5.71
CA ALA A 250 -23.76 -3.53 -5.16
C ALA A 250 -22.73 -2.83 -6.07
N PRO A 251 -21.72 -2.14 -5.51
CA PRO A 251 -20.64 -1.61 -6.32
C PRO A 251 -19.97 -2.75 -7.08
N GLY A 252 -19.61 -2.51 -8.35
CA GLY A 252 -18.86 -3.47 -9.12
C GLY A 252 -17.54 -3.87 -8.43
N PRO A 253 -16.94 -5.02 -8.81
CA PRO A 253 -15.65 -5.40 -8.30
C PRO A 253 -14.63 -4.29 -8.57
N LEU A 254 -13.78 -4.03 -7.58
CA LEU A 254 -12.77 -3.00 -7.61
C LEU A 254 -11.42 -3.65 -7.29
N THR A 255 -10.80 -4.19 -8.34
CA THR A 255 -9.52 -4.90 -8.23
C THR A 255 -8.42 -3.98 -7.75
N PHE A 256 -7.63 -4.42 -6.78
CA PHE A 256 -6.73 -3.50 -6.10
C PHE A 256 -5.32 -4.07 -5.98
N TYR A 257 -5.14 -5.24 -5.38
CA TYR A 257 -3.83 -5.88 -5.26
C TYR A 257 -3.65 -7.07 -6.17
N ILE A 258 -2.39 -7.28 -6.55
CA ILE A 258 -1.90 -8.49 -7.19
C ILE A 258 -0.49 -8.79 -6.68
N ASP A 259 -0.20 -10.07 -6.45
CA ASP A 259 1.12 -10.55 -6.03
C ASP A 259 1.38 -11.95 -6.56
N GLN A 260 2.66 -12.31 -6.74
CA GLN A 260 3.05 -13.61 -7.23
C GLN A 260 3.63 -14.46 -6.09
N SER A 261 3.21 -15.72 -5.99
CA SER A 261 3.83 -16.67 -5.06
C SER A 261 5.30 -16.89 -5.40
N LYS A 262 6.16 -17.14 -4.40
CA LYS A 262 7.60 -17.29 -4.66
C LYS A 262 7.93 -18.54 -5.49
N ASP A 263 7.10 -19.59 -5.39
CA ASP A 263 7.19 -20.79 -6.24
C ASP A 263 6.74 -20.54 -7.69
N LYS A 264 6.24 -19.33 -7.98
CA LYS A 264 5.82 -18.86 -9.31
C LYS A 264 4.63 -19.62 -9.91
N HIS A 265 3.95 -20.47 -9.13
CA HIS A 265 2.80 -21.24 -9.58
C HIS A 265 1.47 -20.48 -9.51
N TYR A 266 1.41 -19.41 -8.70
CA TYR A 266 0.18 -18.68 -8.42
C TYR A 266 0.36 -17.17 -8.58
N ILE A 267 -0.67 -16.52 -9.12
CA ILE A 267 -0.87 -15.08 -9.03
C ILE A 267 -2.12 -14.85 -8.18
N TRP A 268 -1.95 -14.17 -7.05
CA TRP A 268 -3.04 -13.83 -6.16
C TRP A 268 -3.49 -12.40 -6.43
N PHE A 269 -4.80 -12.16 -6.39
CA PHE A 269 -5.37 -10.82 -6.54
C PHE A 269 -6.59 -10.64 -5.63
N ASN A 270 -7.03 -9.40 -5.41
CA ASN A 270 -8.27 -9.15 -4.68
C ASN A 270 -9.11 -8.03 -5.31
N SER A 271 -10.34 -7.91 -4.82
CA SER A 271 -11.22 -6.77 -5.05
C SER A 271 -11.74 -6.24 -3.72
N ILE A 272 -11.42 -4.99 -3.40
CA ILE A 272 -11.71 -4.38 -2.09
C ILE A 272 -13.19 -4.05 -1.87
N THR A 273 -13.99 -4.09 -2.93
CA THR A 273 -15.45 -3.92 -2.86
C THR A 273 -16.19 -5.25 -2.82
N THR A 274 -15.48 -6.37 -2.93
CA THR A 274 -16.06 -7.71 -2.84
C THR A 274 -15.55 -8.42 -1.61
N SER A 275 -16.15 -9.55 -1.27
CA SER A 275 -15.69 -10.45 -0.23
C SER A 275 -14.96 -11.65 -0.80
N THR A 276 -14.16 -11.45 -1.85
CA THR A 276 -13.49 -12.54 -2.58
C THR A 276 -12.04 -12.22 -2.85
N VAL A 277 -11.22 -13.26 -2.86
CA VAL A 277 -9.81 -13.22 -3.26
C VAL A 277 -9.66 -14.15 -4.45
N GLY A 278 -9.01 -13.67 -5.49
CA GLY A 278 -8.77 -14.44 -6.70
C GLY A 278 -7.40 -15.09 -6.71
N VAL A 279 -7.30 -16.25 -7.36
CA VAL A 279 -6.03 -16.91 -7.65
C VAL A 279 -5.99 -17.40 -9.09
N VAL A 280 -4.90 -17.09 -9.78
CA VAL A 280 -4.55 -17.63 -11.09
C VAL A 280 -3.55 -18.76 -10.90
N LYS A 281 -3.89 -19.97 -11.31
CA LYS A 281 -2.98 -21.11 -11.34
C LYS A 281 -2.30 -21.21 -12.71
N ASN A 282 -1.03 -21.59 -12.71
CA ASN A 282 -0.22 -21.75 -13.92
C ASN A 282 -0.26 -20.48 -14.80
N PRO A 283 0.18 -19.31 -14.27
CA PRO A 283 0.00 -18.01 -14.93
C PRO A 283 0.64 -17.92 -16.32
N THR A 284 1.66 -18.74 -16.58
CA THR A 284 2.36 -18.77 -17.87
C THR A 284 1.61 -19.58 -18.95
N ALA A 285 0.63 -20.40 -18.57
CA ALA A 285 -0.12 -21.21 -19.53
C ALA A 285 -0.89 -20.29 -20.51
N PRO A 286 -1.06 -20.69 -21.79
CA PRO A 286 -1.87 -19.93 -22.74
C PRO A 286 -3.29 -19.66 -22.21
N SER A 287 -3.86 -20.64 -21.51
CA SER A 287 -5.15 -20.58 -20.83
C SER A 287 -4.97 -20.85 -19.33
N PRO A 288 -4.63 -19.83 -18.53
CA PRO A 288 -4.46 -20.00 -17.10
C PRO A 288 -5.82 -20.25 -16.40
N VAL A 289 -5.79 -20.88 -15.22
CA VAL A 289 -7.02 -21.23 -14.48
C VAL A 289 -7.29 -20.19 -13.40
N PHE A 290 -8.49 -19.62 -13.38
CA PHE A 290 -8.89 -18.57 -12.45
C PHE A 290 -9.89 -19.11 -11.43
N ASN A 291 -9.67 -18.83 -10.15
CA ASN A 291 -10.59 -19.19 -9.08
C ASN A 291 -10.86 -17.97 -8.21
N MET A 292 -12.11 -17.76 -7.80
CA MET A 292 -12.51 -16.77 -6.80
C MET A 292 -12.86 -17.51 -5.51
N ILE A 293 -12.17 -17.17 -4.43
CA ILE A 293 -12.35 -17.77 -3.12
C ILE A 293 -13.11 -16.75 -2.27
N PRO A 294 -14.37 -17.02 -1.88
CA PRO A 294 -15.08 -16.16 -0.98
C PRO A 294 -14.46 -16.19 0.41
N LEU A 295 -14.45 -15.03 1.05
CA LEU A 295 -14.08 -14.83 2.44
C LEU A 295 -15.31 -14.80 3.35
N ASP A 296 -16.47 -15.17 2.80
CA ASP A 296 -17.77 -15.24 3.49
C ASP A 296 -17.77 -16.44 4.44
N THR A 297 -17.74 -16.17 5.74
CA THR A 297 -17.40 -17.16 6.78
C THR A 297 -18.28 -17.09 8.01
N GLY A 298 -19.48 -16.53 7.89
CA GLY A 298 -20.44 -16.53 9.01
C GLY A 298 -19.99 -15.73 10.25
N PHE A 299 -18.94 -14.93 10.14
CA PHE A 299 -18.53 -13.96 11.15
C PHE A 299 -19.29 -12.65 10.91
N ALA A 300 -19.86 -12.06 11.96
CA ALA A 300 -20.43 -10.72 11.87
C ALA A 300 -19.35 -9.71 11.44
N ALA A 301 -19.40 -9.24 10.20
CA ALA A 301 -18.60 -8.09 9.78
C ALA A 301 -19.29 -6.78 10.19
N TRP A 302 -18.54 -5.68 10.08
CA TRP A 302 -19.08 -4.35 10.27
C TRP A 302 -19.14 -3.66 8.89
N VAL A 303 -20.12 -2.76 8.74
CA VAL A 303 -20.36 -2.01 7.49
C VAL A 303 -19.07 -1.28 7.10
N SER A 304 -18.67 -1.33 5.81
CA SER A 304 -17.55 -0.54 5.27
C SER A 304 -18.05 0.74 4.57
N SER A 305 -17.22 1.79 4.45
CA SER A 305 -17.65 3.09 3.90
C SER A 305 -18.03 2.99 2.41
N ARG A 306 -17.52 1.95 1.74
CA ARG A 306 -17.64 1.70 0.30
C ARG A 306 -18.74 0.72 -0.08
N SER A 307 -19.27 -0.07 0.86
CA SER A 307 -20.29 -1.09 0.58
C SER A 307 -21.63 -0.70 1.20
N ARG A 308 -22.40 0.15 0.51
CA ARG A 308 -23.81 0.39 0.85
C ARG A 308 -24.62 -0.91 0.61
N GLY A 309 -24.66 -1.80 1.61
CA GLY A 309 -25.46 -3.03 1.57
C GLY A 309 -24.71 -4.32 1.97
N GLU A 310 -23.39 -4.30 2.09
CA GLU A 310 -22.63 -5.46 2.57
C GLU A 310 -22.30 -5.27 4.04
N ARG A 311 -23.32 -5.50 4.88
CA ARG A 311 -23.20 -5.29 6.32
C ARG A 311 -22.32 -6.36 6.99
N ASP A 312 -22.17 -7.53 6.36
CA ASP A 312 -21.70 -8.75 7.05
C ASP A 312 -20.49 -9.45 6.41
N ASN A 313 -19.86 -8.87 5.38
CA ASN A 313 -18.79 -9.58 4.65
C ASN A 313 -17.39 -9.01 4.90
N ALA A 314 -16.38 -9.87 5.00
CA ALA A 314 -14.99 -9.44 5.09
C ALA A 314 -14.46 -8.97 3.73
N HIS A 315 -13.95 -7.73 3.68
CA HIS A 315 -13.32 -7.15 2.52
C HIS A 315 -11.79 -7.30 2.63
N PRO A 316 -11.14 -7.90 1.62
CA PRO A 316 -9.70 -7.99 1.58
C PRO A 316 -9.11 -6.60 1.35
N GLY A 317 -8.10 -6.21 2.12
CA GLY A 317 -7.36 -4.96 1.91
C GLY A 317 -6.20 -5.14 0.92
N GLY A 318 -5.00 -5.36 1.45
CA GLY A 318 -3.83 -5.84 0.71
C GLY A 318 -3.83 -7.34 0.50
N LEU A 319 -2.72 -7.89 0.05
CA LEU A 319 -2.43 -9.32 0.14
C LEU A 319 -0.92 -9.56 0.03
N LYS A 320 -0.48 -10.74 0.42
CA LYS A 320 0.88 -11.23 0.21
C LYS A 320 0.85 -12.69 -0.18
N ALA A 321 1.35 -13.00 -1.37
CA ALA A 321 1.56 -14.37 -1.79
C ALA A 321 2.80 -14.94 -1.09
N LEU A 322 2.69 -16.18 -0.63
CA LEU A 322 3.72 -16.87 0.14
C LEU A 322 4.49 -17.86 -0.73
N ARG A 323 5.52 -18.47 -0.13
CA ARG A 323 6.39 -19.41 -0.84
C ARG A 323 5.70 -20.72 -1.20
N ASP A 324 4.82 -21.20 -0.34
CA ASP A 324 4.10 -22.47 -0.48
C ASP A 324 2.78 -22.32 -1.28
N GLY A 325 2.63 -21.21 -2.00
CA GLY A 325 1.44 -20.91 -2.80
C GLY A 325 0.27 -20.34 -2.01
N ARG A 326 0.29 -20.33 -0.67
CA ARG A 326 -0.75 -19.68 0.15
C ARG A 326 -0.69 -18.17 0.04
N CYS A 327 -1.73 -17.50 0.53
CA CYS A 327 -1.83 -16.05 0.56
C CYS A 327 -2.26 -15.55 1.94
N LEU A 328 -1.65 -14.47 2.42
CA LEU A 328 -2.11 -13.71 3.58
C LEU A 328 -2.90 -12.50 3.10
N VAL A 329 -4.05 -12.26 3.72
CA VAL A 329 -4.96 -11.18 3.35
C VAL A 329 -5.40 -10.45 4.61
N PRO A 330 -5.03 -9.17 4.81
CA PRO A 330 -5.57 -8.37 5.89
C PRO A 330 -7.02 -8.01 5.58
N LEU A 331 -7.85 -7.97 6.61
CA LEU A 331 -9.26 -7.68 6.44
C LEU A 331 -9.54 -6.24 6.87
N TYR A 332 -10.09 -5.48 5.93
CA TYR A 332 -10.18 -4.04 6.04
C TYR A 332 -11.42 -3.59 6.84
N ASN A 333 -12.54 -4.30 6.76
CA ASN A 333 -13.77 -4.01 7.52
C ASN A 333 -14.13 -5.07 8.57
N LYS A 334 -13.34 -6.14 8.64
CA LYS A 334 -13.43 -7.16 9.68
C LYS A 334 -12.22 -7.02 10.58
N MET A 335 -12.46 -6.35 11.68
CA MET A 335 -11.42 -5.75 12.48
C MET A 335 -10.55 -6.77 13.24
N GLY A 336 -9.25 -6.52 13.30
CA GLY A 336 -8.27 -7.26 14.08
C GLY A 336 -7.83 -8.58 13.46
N ALA A 337 -8.25 -8.91 12.23
CA ALA A 337 -8.06 -10.23 11.66
C ALA A 337 -7.28 -10.24 10.32
N ILE A 338 -6.61 -11.36 10.09
CA ILE A 338 -6.07 -11.73 8.78
C ILE A 338 -6.70 -13.05 8.33
N ALA A 339 -6.81 -13.24 7.02
CA ALA A 339 -7.14 -14.52 6.41
C ALA A 339 -5.87 -15.17 5.85
N ILE A 340 -5.71 -16.46 6.12
CA ILE A 340 -4.77 -17.35 5.47
C ILE A 340 -5.58 -18.11 4.42
N VAL A 341 -5.27 -17.88 3.15
CA VAL A 341 -6.00 -18.44 2.02
C VAL A 341 -5.13 -19.48 1.34
N GLN A 342 -5.63 -20.70 1.22
CA GLN A 342 -4.99 -21.78 0.49
C GLN A 342 -5.44 -21.77 -0.96
N PRO A 343 -4.53 -22.04 -1.93
CA PRO A 343 -4.97 -22.29 -3.28
C PRO A 343 -5.85 -23.56 -3.30
N PRO A 344 -6.88 -23.63 -4.16
CA PRO A 344 -7.67 -24.85 -4.32
C PRO A 344 -6.78 -26.00 -4.81
N GLU A 345 -7.12 -27.25 -4.54
CA GLU A 345 -6.36 -28.38 -5.09
C GLU A 345 -6.44 -28.44 -6.63
N GLU A 346 -5.52 -29.15 -7.30
CA GLU A 346 -5.62 -29.35 -8.76
C GLU A 346 -6.88 -30.12 -9.17
N SER A 347 -7.34 -31.03 -8.30
CA SER A 347 -8.53 -31.85 -8.53
C SER A 347 -9.83 -31.09 -8.32
N GLU A 348 -9.79 -30.03 -7.51
CA GLU A 348 -10.93 -29.17 -7.23
C GLU A 348 -11.16 -28.24 -8.42
N LYS A 349 -11.91 -28.78 -9.38
CA LYS A 349 -12.69 -27.94 -10.28
C LYS A 349 -13.84 -27.40 -9.46
N ILE A 350 -13.68 -26.17 -9.04
CA ILE A 350 -14.80 -25.41 -8.56
C ILE A 350 -15.64 -25.09 -9.85
N PHE A 351 -16.96 -24.93 -9.80
CA PHE A 351 -17.77 -24.42 -10.93
C PHE A 351 -18.60 -23.19 -10.53
N LEU A 352 -18.56 -22.05 -11.24
CA LEU A 352 -19.70 -21.10 -11.19
C LEU A 352 -20.74 -21.61 -12.14
N GLN A 353 -21.89 -21.97 -11.58
CA GLN A 353 -23.10 -22.03 -12.37
C GLN A 353 -23.61 -20.59 -12.50
N THR A 354 -23.30 -19.91 -13.60
CA THR A 354 -24.11 -18.75 -13.98
C THR A 354 -25.50 -19.29 -14.33
N GLU A 355 -26.48 -19.01 -13.48
CA GLU A 355 -27.87 -19.36 -13.77
C GLU A 355 -28.32 -18.60 -15.03
N GLY A 356 -28.30 -19.30 -16.17
CA GLY A 356 -28.86 -18.84 -17.44
C GLY A 356 -27.82 -18.54 -18.53
N GLY A 357 -27.38 -19.57 -19.27
CA GLY A 357 -26.64 -19.33 -20.52
C GLY A 357 -26.11 -20.59 -21.20
N ASN A 358 -26.78 -21.04 -22.26
CA ASN A 358 -26.23 -22.00 -23.22
C ASN A 358 -25.15 -21.29 -24.07
N SER A 359 -23.86 -21.55 -23.83
CA SER A 359 -22.81 -21.83 -24.84
C SER A 359 -21.40 -21.38 -24.42
N ALA A 360 -20.44 -22.28 -24.64
CA ALA A 360 -19.02 -22.06 -25.00
C ALA A 360 -18.36 -20.78 -24.44
N GLN A 361 -17.86 -20.84 -23.21
CA GLN A 361 -16.82 -19.92 -22.73
C GLN A 361 -15.51 -20.73 -22.61
N PRO A 362 -14.37 -20.22 -23.11
CA PRO A 362 -13.07 -20.91 -23.01
C PRO A 362 -12.44 -20.87 -21.61
N PHE A 363 -13.11 -20.22 -20.64
CA PHE A 363 -12.62 -20.08 -19.27
C PHE A 363 -13.78 -20.29 -18.29
N GLU A 364 -13.51 -21.06 -17.25
CA GLU A 364 -14.43 -21.40 -16.17
C GLU A 364 -14.07 -20.55 -14.96
N ILE A 365 -14.89 -19.55 -14.63
CA ILE A 365 -14.75 -18.78 -13.39
C ILE A 365 -15.50 -19.53 -12.30
N VAL A 366 -15.02 -19.46 -11.06
CA VAL A 366 -15.69 -20.13 -9.96
C VAL A 366 -15.70 -19.35 -8.67
N GLU A 367 -16.84 -19.32 -7.98
CA GLU A 367 -17.05 -19.01 -6.58
C GLU A 367 -17.30 -20.33 -5.81
N MET A 368 -16.50 -20.57 -4.78
CA MET A 368 -16.72 -21.72 -3.88
C MET A 368 -18.01 -21.54 -3.09
N ASP A 369 -18.75 -22.62 -2.81
CA ASP A 369 -19.78 -22.58 -1.78
C ASP A 369 -19.14 -22.35 -0.39
N GLY A 370 -19.94 -21.92 0.59
CA GLY A 370 -19.45 -21.59 1.93
C GLY A 370 -18.71 -22.75 2.61
N ASP A 371 -19.25 -23.96 2.51
CA ASP A 371 -18.65 -25.18 3.11
C ASP A 371 -17.30 -25.53 2.48
N THR A 372 -17.13 -25.29 1.18
CA THR A 372 -15.85 -25.49 0.50
C THR A 372 -14.89 -24.36 0.83
N ALA A 373 -15.35 -23.11 0.85
CA ALA A 373 -14.54 -21.95 1.20
C ALA A 373 -13.95 -22.06 2.63
N GLU A 374 -14.69 -22.63 3.58
CA GLU A 374 -14.20 -22.92 4.94
C GLU A 374 -12.96 -23.84 4.95
N LYS A 375 -12.76 -24.67 3.92
CA LYS A 375 -11.54 -25.50 3.80
C LYS A 375 -10.32 -24.70 3.38
N HIS A 376 -10.52 -23.65 2.60
CA HIS A 376 -9.41 -22.87 2.02
C HIS A 376 -9.09 -21.61 2.81
N VAL A 377 -10.01 -21.12 3.63
CA VAL A 377 -9.85 -19.87 4.35
C VAL A 377 -9.79 -20.10 5.85
N LYS A 378 -8.67 -19.71 6.45
CA LYS A 378 -8.48 -19.71 7.90
C LYS A 378 -8.30 -18.29 8.41
N PHE A 379 -9.15 -17.88 9.36
CA PHE A 379 -9.03 -16.57 10.01
C PHE A 379 -8.15 -16.66 11.25
N VAL A 380 -7.33 -15.63 11.41
CA VAL A 380 -6.51 -15.42 12.61
C VAL A 380 -6.86 -14.05 13.17
N ASN A 381 -7.47 -14.03 14.34
CA ASN A 381 -7.66 -12.79 15.11
C ASN A 381 -6.31 -12.42 15.73
N VAL A 382 -5.67 -11.41 15.16
CA VAL A 382 -4.38 -10.89 15.57
C VAL A 382 -4.52 -10.00 16.80
N THR A 383 -5.53 -9.13 16.80
CA THR A 383 -5.81 -8.23 17.92
C THR A 383 -7.19 -8.51 18.47
N SER A 384 -7.38 -8.23 19.76
CA SER A 384 -8.72 -8.18 20.38
C SER A 384 -9.44 -6.86 20.07
N SER A 385 -8.83 -5.97 19.29
CA SER A 385 -9.30 -4.63 19.01
C SER A 385 -10.02 -4.54 17.67
N HIS A 386 -10.72 -3.43 17.50
CA HIS A 386 -11.47 -3.06 16.31
C HIS A 386 -10.54 -2.50 15.20
N ASP A 387 -9.38 -3.14 14.98
CA ASP A 387 -8.35 -2.63 14.08
C ASP A 387 -8.65 -2.95 12.60
N ALA A 388 -8.80 -1.94 11.75
CA ALA A 388 -8.88 -2.13 10.31
C ALA A 388 -7.47 -2.24 9.70
N PHE A 389 -7.10 -3.43 9.22
CA PHE A 389 -5.81 -3.61 8.55
C PHE A 389 -5.98 -3.40 7.05
N LEU A 390 -5.33 -2.37 6.53
CA LEU A 390 -5.43 -2.03 5.12
C LEU A 390 -4.43 -2.84 4.29
N HIS A 391 -3.18 -2.98 4.74
CA HIS A 391 -2.14 -3.72 4.03
C HIS A 391 -1.26 -4.54 4.94
N LEU A 392 -0.49 -5.45 4.34
CA LEU A 392 0.47 -6.25 5.05
C LEU A 392 1.73 -6.54 4.25
N GLN A 393 2.79 -6.91 4.96
CA GLN A 393 3.95 -7.64 4.44
C GLN A 393 4.23 -8.83 5.34
N ALA A 394 4.91 -9.84 4.81
CA ALA A 394 5.34 -10.99 5.58
C ALA A 394 6.74 -11.46 5.17
N GLU A 395 7.49 -11.91 6.15
CA GLU A 395 8.78 -12.60 6.00
C GLU A 395 8.70 -13.96 6.69
N GLU A 396 9.30 -14.95 6.05
CA GLU A 396 9.34 -16.33 6.50
C GLU A 396 10.57 -16.55 7.38
N ASP A 397 10.37 -17.11 8.55
CA ASP A 397 11.42 -17.70 9.37
C ASP A 397 11.50 -19.20 9.02
N GLU A 398 12.37 -19.52 8.06
CA GLU A 398 12.52 -20.87 7.53
C GLU A 398 12.92 -21.89 8.61
N ALA A 399 13.73 -21.48 9.60
CA ALA A 399 14.19 -22.36 10.66
C ALA A 399 13.05 -22.75 11.60
N ALA A 400 12.14 -21.81 11.89
CA ALA A 400 10.99 -22.03 12.75
C ALA A 400 9.75 -22.56 12.01
N GLY A 401 9.70 -22.46 10.69
CA GLY A 401 8.48 -22.73 9.92
C GLY A 401 7.34 -21.77 10.31
N THR A 402 7.68 -20.51 10.59
CA THR A 402 6.74 -19.47 11.01
C THR A 402 6.96 -18.18 10.23
N PHE A 403 6.08 -17.21 10.40
CA PHE A 403 6.14 -15.93 9.71
C PHE A 403 6.19 -14.77 10.70
N THR A 404 6.91 -13.72 10.32
CA THR A 404 6.72 -12.39 10.89
C THR A 404 5.87 -11.58 9.92
N VAL A 405 4.69 -11.14 10.37
CA VAL A 405 3.75 -10.35 9.58
C VAL A 405 3.72 -8.92 10.09
N TRP A 406 3.81 -7.96 9.19
CA TRP A 406 3.65 -6.54 9.48
C TRP A 406 2.35 -6.07 8.88
N LEU A 407 1.42 -5.67 9.73
CA LEU A 407 0.10 -5.17 9.37
C LEU A 407 0.09 -3.66 9.51
N LEU A 408 -0.63 -3.01 8.61
CA LEU A 408 -0.81 -1.57 8.62
C LEU A 408 -2.24 -1.27 9.09
N GLY A 409 -2.36 -0.77 10.32
CA GLY A 409 -3.59 -0.19 10.84
C GLY A 409 -3.72 1.25 10.35
N SER A 410 -4.79 1.57 9.64
CA SER A 410 -4.99 2.88 9.02
C SER A 410 -6.38 3.45 9.31
N SER A 411 -6.44 4.77 9.43
CA SER A 411 -7.67 5.57 9.50
C SER A 411 -8.17 6.04 8.11
N ASN A 412 -7.40 5.76 7.04
CA ASN A 412 -7.56 6.32 5.69
C ASN A 412 -8.93 6.11 5.05
N ASP A 413 -9.44 4.88 5.10
CA ASP A 413 -10.51 4.51 4.16
C ASP A 413 -11.92 4.63 4.79
N PHE A 414 -12.03 5.43 5.86
CA PHE A 414 -13.26 5.77 6.57
C PHE A 414 -13.72 7.21 6.28
N THR A 415 -13.36 7.79 5.14
CA THR A 415 -13.65 9.20 4.79
C THR A 415 -15.13 9.57 4.71
N GLY A 416 -16.03 8.57 4.52
CA GLY A 416 -17.48 8.75 4.48
C GLY A 416 -18.11 9.34 5.76
N PHE A 417 -17.33 9.51 6.82
CA PHE A 417 -17.78 10.02 8.11
C PHE A 417 -18.01 11.53 8.18
N ARG A 418 -17.35 12.35 7.35
CA ARG A 418 -17.27 13.78 7.67
C ARG A 418 -18.55 14.60 7.43
N ASN A 419 -19.52 14.16 6.60
CA ASN A 419 -20.60 15.06 6.13
C ASN A 419 -22.00 14.43 5.94
N GLY A 420 -22.32 13.27 6.51
CA GLY A 420 -23.65 12.65 6.39
C GLY A 420 -24.55 12.92 7.60
N SER A 421 -25.87 12.74 7.43
CA SER A 421 -26.88 12.76 8.50
C SER A 421 -27.69 11.45 8.55
N THR A 422 -27.21 10.41 7.87
CA THR A 422 -27.99 9.18 7.67
C THR A 422 -27.85 8.24 8.87
N GLU A 423 -28.93 7.51 9.15
CA GLU A 423 -29.02 6.47 10.19
C GLU A 423 -27.88 5.43 10.10
N LEU A 424 -27.39 5.16 8.88
CA LEU A 424 -26.21 4.33 8.60
C LEU A 424 -24.91 4.81 9.26
N GLN A 425 -24.74 6.11 9.49
CA GLN A 425 -23.56 6.61 10.21
C GLN A 425 -23.62 6.35 11.71
N ARG A 426 -24.81 6.11 12.28
CA ARG A 426 -24.97 5.73 13.70
C ARG A 426 -24.64 4.25 13.93
N GLU A 427 -24.86 3.40 12.93
CA GLU A 427 -24.51 1.97 12.97
C GLU A 427 -23.02 1.73 12.68
N TYR A 428 -22.37 2.67 12.01
CA TYR A 428 -20.96 2.57 11.68
C TYR A 428 -20.08 3.01 12.85
N ARG A 429 -19.27 2.10 13.37
CA ARG A 429 -18.20 2.45 14.29
C ARG A 429 -16.91 2.63 13.48
N ALA A 430 -16.45 3.87 13.33
CA ALA A 430 -15.09 4.11 12.85
C ALA A 430 -14.15 3.29 13.74
N PRO A 431 -13.11 2.63 13.20
CA PRO A 431 -12.18 1.92 14.06
C PRO A 431 -11.63 2.92 15.07
N ASP A 432 -11.70 2.57 16.36
CA ASP A 432 -11.16 3.39 17.44
C ASP A 432 -9.60 3.44 17.38
N GLN A 433 -9.01 2.77 16.39
CA GLN A 433 -7.58 2.63 16.21
C GLN A 433 -6.94 3.92 15.68
N GLY A 434 -5.77 4.23 16.22
CA GLY A 434 -4.83 5.13 15.56
C GLY A 434 -4.08 4.44 14.42
N ASP A 435 -3.53 5.25 13.52
CA ASP A 435 -2.58 4.80 12.50
C ASP A 435 -1.40 4.11 13.21
N ALA A 436 -1.07 2.88 12.82
CA ALA A 436 -0.04 2.08 13.46
C ALA A 436 0.52 0.99 12.55
N LEU A 437 1.76 0.57 12.82
CA LEU A 437 2.30 -0.70 12.36
C LEU A 437 2.09 -1.75 13.46
N VAL A 438 1.64 -2.94 13.07
CA VAL A 438 1.43 -4.07 14.00
C VAL A 438 2.28 -5.24 13.52
N ARG A 439 3.26 -5.64 14.33
CA ARG A 439 4.11 -6.81 14.10
C ARG A 439 3.48 -8.03 14.76
N VAL A 440 3.31 -9.10 14.01
CA VAL A 440 2.86 -10.41 14.49
C VAL A 440 4.02 -11.38 14.28
N ARG A 441 4.64 -11.85 15.35
CA ARG A 441 5.81 -12.74 15.29
C ARG A 441 5.41 -14.18 15.52
N GLY A 442 6.03 -15.08 14.75
CA GLY A 442 5.88 -16.52 14.94
C GLY A 442 4.53 -17.05 14.47
N LEU A 443 3.90 -16.42 13.47
CA LEU A 443 2.67 -16.90 12.89
C LEU A 443 2.90 -18.24 12.19
N ASN A 444 2.33 -19.30 12.72
CA ASN A 444 2.30 -20.60 12.07
C ASN A 444 1.03 -20.71 11.23
N LEU A 445 1.18 -20.89 9.92
CA LEU A 445 0.07 -20.82 8.98
C LEU A 445 -0.94 -21.97 9.13
N ASP A 446 -0.48 -23.15 9.54
CA ASP A 446 -1.35 -24.34 9.67
C ASP A 446 -2.22 -24.24 10.92
N SER A 447 -1.63 -23.85 12.04
CA SER A 447 -2.33 -23.71 13.32
C SER A 447 -3.02 -22.36 13.49
N GLY A 448 -2.61 -21.33 12.75
CA GLY A 448 -3.05 -19.94 12.92
C GLY A 448 -2.61 -19.31 14.24
N LYS A 449 -1.76 -20.00 15.01
CA LYS A 449 -1.21 -19.47 16.27
C LYS A 449 -0.01 -18.58 15.97
N PHE A 450 0.20 -17.59 16.83
CA PHE A 450 1.35 -16.69 16.79
C PHE A 450 1.89 -16.50 18.21
N GLY A 451 3.13 -16.04 18.32
CA GLY A 451 3.81 -15.85 19.60
C GLY A 451 3.55 -14.47 20.20
N GLU A 452 3.90 -13.42 19.47
CA GLU A 452 3.90 -12.05 19.99
C GLU A 452 3.22 -11.09 19.02
N VAL A 453 2.49 -10.12 19.56
CA VAL A 453 1.97 -8.97 18.81
C VAL A 453 2.54 -7.69 19.42
N THR A 454 3.24 -6.92 18.60
CA THR A 454 3.82 -5.63 18.98
C THR A 454 3.16 -4.53 18.15
N ARG A 455 2.69 -3.46 18.80
CA ARG A 455 2.10 -2.29 18.12
C ARG A 455 3.07 -1.12 18.17
N PHE A 456 3.28 -0.50 17.02
CA PHE A 456 4.06 0.73 16.85
C PHE A 456 3.09 1.80 16.36
N SER A 457 2.62 2.65 17.28
CA SER A 457 1.76 3.78 16.91
C SER A 457 2.53 4.71 15.95
N ALA A 458 1.87 5.15 14.89
CA ALA A 458 2.44 6.14 14.02
C ALA A 458 2.65 7.45 14.83
N PRO A 459 3.78 8.15 14.62
CA PRO A 459 4.01 9.45 15.26
C PRO A 459 2.95 10.48 14.84
N THR A 460 2.37 10.28 13.66
CA THR A 460 1.32 11.08 13.07
C THR A 460 0.02 10.28 13.08
N GLN A 461 -1.05 10.87 13.61
CA GLN A 461 -2.36 10.24 13.67
C GLN A 461 -3.32 10.94 12.72
N GLY A 462 -4.12 10.16 11.98
CA GLY A 462 -4.95 10.70 10.90
C GLY A 462 -4.16 11.12 9.67
N SER A 463 -2.87 10.73 9.59
CA SER A 463 -2.01 10.94 8.43
C SER A 463 -2.16 9.85 7.37
N TRP A 464 -2.88 8.78 7.74
CA TRP A 464 -3.30 7.72 6.85
C TRP A 464 -2.11 6.94 6.35
N LEU A 465 -1.49 6.18 7.25
CA LEU A 465 -0.55 5.14 6.83
C LEU A 465 -1.20 4.33 5.71
N HIS A 466 -0.46 4.06 4.63
CA HIS A 466 -1.06 3.58 3.40
C HIS A 466 -0.34 2.44 2.73
N ARG A 467 0.97 2.24 2.83
CA ARG A 467 1.61 1.01 2.34
C ARG A 467 2.67 0.60 3.32
N VAL A 468 2.99 -0.70 3.34
CA VAL A 468 4.08 -1.25 4.14
C VAL A 468 4.98 -2.09 3.24
N LEU A 469 6.29 -1.94 3.42
CA LEU A 469 7.36 -2.68 2.77
C LEU A 469 8.29 -3.22 3.85
N LEU A 470 8.65 -4.49 3.73
CA LEU A 470 9.65 -5.12 4.58
C LEU A 470 10.94 -5.31 3.78
N LEU A 471 12.03 -4.73 4.28
CA LEU A 471 13.37 -4.95 3.76
C LEU A 471 13.98 -6.13 4.54
N PRO A 472 14.25 -7.27 3.89
CA PRO A 472 14.75 -8.47 4.59
C PRO A 472 16.14 -8.25 5.17
N ALA A 473 16.45 -9.03 6.20
CA ALA A 473 17.78 -9.09 6.79
C ALA A 473 18.80 -9.61 5.76
N GLY A 474 19.96 -8.97 5.62
CA GLY A 474 21.04 -9.46 4.76
C GLY A 474 21.40 -8.60 3.55
N LYS A 475 20.64 -7.53 3.26
CA LYS A 475 21.26 -6.38 2.57
C LYS A 475 22.14 -5.68 3.60
N THR A 476 23.44 -5.94 3.58
CA THR A 476 24.38 -5.28 4.49
C THR A 476 24.39 -3.81 4.16
N PHE A 477 23.87 -3.02 5.08
CA PHE A 477 24.02 -1.58 5.04
C PHE A 477 25.35 -1.25 5.69
N SER A 478 26.34 -0.89 4.88
CA SER A 478 27.61 -0.35 5.35
C SER A 478 27.35 1.04 5.93
N VAL A 479 27.49 1.15 7.26
CA VAL A 479 27.49 2.45 7.93
C VAL A 479 28.91 3.00 7.83
N GLU A 480 29.07 4.22 7.34
CA GLU A 480 30.38 4.86 7.29
C GLU A 480 30.96 4.97 8.71
N GLY A 481 32.01 4.20 9.00
CA GLY A 481 32.65 4.15 10.32
C GLY A 481 31.92 3.31 11.40
N GLY A 482 30.85 2.60 11.07
CA GLY A 482 30.09 1.74 12.00
C GLY A 482 29.86 0.34 11.40
N GLY A 483 29.89 -0.71 12.22
CA GLY A 483 29.71 -2.09 11.76
C GLY A 483 28.43 -2.31 10.93
N GLU A 484 28.40 -3.40 10.16
CA GLU A 484 27.26 -3.74 9.30
C GLU A 484 25.97 -3.93 10.12
N ILE A 485 24.89 -3.31 9.66
CA ILE A 485 23.55 -3.55 10.20
C ILE A 485 22.94 -4.69 9.38
N VAL A 486 22.71 -5.83 10.02
CA VAL A 486 22.08 -7.03 9.42
C VAL A 486 20.61 -7.16 9.84
N LYS A 487 19.98 -6.04 10.23
CA LYS A 487 18.61 -6.05 10.73
C LYS A 487 17.62 -5.70 9.62
N PRO A 488 16.46 -6.37 9.58
CA PRO A 488 15.40 -6.00 8.65
C PRO A 488 14.72 -4.70 9.09
N VAL A 489 14.08 -4.06 8.13
CA VAL A 489 13.57 -2.70 8.24
C VAL A 489 12.18 -2.68 7.67
N VAL A 490 11.25 -2.08 8.40
CA VAL A 490 9.88 -1.90 7.93
C VAL A 490 9.71 -0.46 7.54
N ILE A 491 9.20 -0.25 6.34
CA ILE A 491 8.95 1.05 5.76
C ILE A 491 7.45 1.17 5.56
N ALA A 492 6.85 2.29 5.97
CA ALA A 492 5.47 2.59 5.71
C ALA A 492 5.28 4.00 5.16
N THR A 493 4.36 4.16 4.22
CA THR A 493 4.05 5.47 3.60
C THR A 493 2.81 6.08 4.24
N GLU A 494 2.69 7.41 4.15
CA GLU A 494 1.52 8.17 4.58
C GLU A 494 0.83 8.80 3.36
N LEU A 495 -0.45 8.49 3.12
CA LEU A 495 -1.11 8.88 1.86
C LEU A 495 -1.22 10.39 1.69
N TYR A 496 -1.42 11.15 2.75
CA TYR A 496 -1.62 12.61 2.64
C TYR A 496 -0.47 13.43 3.18
N SER A 497 0.71 12.83 3.18
CA SER A 497 1.94 13.54 3.38
C SER A 497 2.99 13.01 2.40
N ASP A 498 4.13 13.67 2.37
CA ASP A 498 5.28 13.18 1.62
C ASP A 498 6.16 12.27 2.49
N ARG A 499 5.63 11.74 3.62
CA ARG A 499 6.40 11.04 4.66
C ARG A 499 6.51 9.54 4.50
N ILE A 500 7.56 9.01 5.12
CA ILE A 500 7.83 7.59 5.25
C ILE A 500 8.19 7.28 6.71
N LEU A 501 7.41 6.44 7.36
CA LEU A 501 7.75 5.85 8.65
C LEU A 501 8.71 4.67 8.44
N SER A 502 9.82 4.63 9.17
CA SER A 502 10.72 3.48 9.17
C SER A 502 10.83 2.92 10.59
N VAL A 503 10.74 1.60 10.74
CA VAL A 503 10.92 0.89 12.01
C VAL A 503 12.03 -0.15 11.84
N VAL A 504 13.10 0.00 12.62
CA VAL A 504 14.17 -1.01 12.69
C VAL A 504 13.82 -1.97 13.81
N SER A 505 13.50 -3.22 13.47
CA SER A 505 13.14 -4.24 14.44
C SER A 505 14.39 -5.01 14.86
N ASP A 506 14.62 -5.17 16.16
CA ASP A 506 15.67 -6.06 16.67
C ASP A 506 15.21 -7.52 16.55
N PHE A 507 15.71 -8.25 15.56
CA PHE A 507 15.35 -9.65 15.33
C PHE A 507 16.22 -10.65 16.08
N SER A 508 17.14 -10.21 16.95
CA SER A 508 18.06 -11.12 17.63
C SER A 508 17.28 -12.24 18.35
N THR A 509 17.39 -13.45 17.81
CA THR A 509 16.86 -14.71 18.34
C THR A 509 17.76 -15.28 19.42
N GLU A 510 18.87 -14.61 19.77
CA GLU A 510 19.70 -15.05 20.87
C GLU A 510 18.85 -15.07 22.15
N GLU A 511 18.59 -16.29 22.64
CA GLU A 511 18.05 -16.55 23.97
C GLU A 511 18.93 -15.78 24.96
N LYS A 512 18.47 -14.58 25.33
CA LYS A 512 19.12 -13.80 26.37
C LYS A 512 19.01 -14.61 27.66
N LYS A 513 20.12 -14.73 28.38
CA LYS A 513 20.13 -15.30 29.73
C LYS A 513 19.05 -14.60 30.57
N GLU A 514 18.24 -15.39 31.27
CA GLU A 514 17.23 -14.90 32.22
C GLU A 514 17.81 -13.77 33.08
N GLY A 515 17.30 -12.54 32.90
CA GLY A 515 17.66 -11.38 33.75
C GLY A 515 17.83 -10.03 33.05
N GLU A 516 18.14 -9.97 31.75
CA GLU A 516 18.32 -8.69 31.04
C GLU A 516 17.10 -8.33 30.17
N ARG A 517 16.16 -7.56 30.74
CA ARG A 517 15.18 -6.81 29.94
C ARG A 517 15.85 -5.58 29.34
N ARG A 518 16.36 -5.71 28.12
CA ARG A 518 16.42 -4.54 27.22
C ARG A 518 15.08 -4.46 26.51
N GLY A 519 14.43 -3.31 26.58
CA GLY A 519 13.30 -3.01 25.69
C GLY A 519 13.76 -3.11 24.24
N ASP A 520 12.83 -3.42 23.33
CA ASP A 520 13.10 -3.30 21.91
C ASP A 520 13.55 -1.85 21.64
N ASP A 521 14.81 -1.66 21.24
CA ASP A 521 15.31 -0.31 20.92
C ASP A 521 14.65 0.12 19.60
N ILE A 522 13.56 0.90 19.71
CA ILE A 522 12.88 1.51 18.57
C ILE A 522 13.67 2.75 18.15
N LEU A 523 14.18 2.72 16.92
CA LEU A 523 14.72 3.87 16.19
C LEU A 523 13.73 4.14 15.06
N ALA A 524 12.86 5.17 15.15
CA ALA A 524 11.82 5.32 14.13
C ALA A 524 11.39 6.75 13.81
N SER A 525 11.82 7.32 12.67
CA SER A 525 10.98 8.07 11.71
C SER A 525 11.89 8.75 10.65
N PHE A 526 11.37 8.98 9.45
CA PHE A 526 11.93 9.95 8.50
C PHE A 526 10.80 10.91 8.11
N VAL A 527 10.87 12.15 8.57
CA VAL A 527 9.86 13.16 8.27
C VAL A 527 10.31 13.98 7.08
N PHE A 528 9.63 13.82 5.95
CA PHE A 528 9.78 14.74 4.84
C PHE A 528 8.93 15.98 5.19
N SER A 529 9.60 17.04 5.63
CA SER A 529 8.98 18.33 5.90
C SER A 529 8.68 19.06 4.59
N THR A 530 7.42 19.45 4.36
CA THR A 530 7.07 20.45 3.35
C THR A 530 7.03 21.84 3.95
N ILE A 531 7.43 22.82 3.15
CA ILE A 531 7.51 24.26 3.43
C ILE A 531 6.21 24.76 4.12
N PRO A 532 6.28 25.59 5.18
CA PRO A 532 5.09 26.27 5.70
C PRO A 532 4.46 27.12 4.59
N GLU A 533 3.15 27.05 4.43
CA GLU A 533 2.45 27.98 3.53
C GLU A 533 2.79 29.41 3.92
N ASP A 534 3.37 30.15 2.99
CA ASP A 534 3.34 31.60 3.08
C ASP A 534 1.87 31.99 2.95
N ASN A 535 1.25 32.36 4.07
CA ASN A 535 -0.15 32.78 4.21
C ASN A 535 -0.44 34.12 3.48
N GLY A 536 0.19 34.33 2.33
CA GLY A 536 -0.07 35.41 1.40
C GLY A 536 -1.49 35.28 0.88
N ARG A 537 -2.42 35.97 1.55
CA ARG A 537 -3.73 36.37 1.03
C ARG A 537 -3.55 37.13 -0.29
N GLY A 538 -3.33 36.41 -1.38
CA GLY A 538 -3.37 36.89 -2.75
C GLY A 538 -4.81 36.99 -3.21
N SER A 539 -5.28 38.22 -3.38
CA SER A 539 -6.61 38.58 -3.84
C SER A 539 -7.01 37.86 -5.14
N ARG A 540 -8.23 37.32 -5.17
CA ARG A 540 -8.91 36.87 -6.41
C ARG A 540 -9.06 38.07 -7.36
N GLY A 541 -8.13 38.24 -8.28
CA GLY A 541 -8.29 39.11 -9.44
C GLY A 541 -9.25 38.48 -10.45
N ARG A 542 -10.47 39.03 -10.53
CA ARG A 542 -11.41 38.80 -11.64
C ARG A 542 -10.75 39.16 -12.97
N LEU A 543 -10.54 38.18 -13.84
CA LEU A 543 -10.35 38.40 -15.27
C LEU A 543 -11.67 38.92 -15.87
N ARG A 544 -11.81 40.24 -15.99
CA ARG A 544 -12.75 40.87 -16.92
C ARG A 544 -12.02 41.12 -18.24
N GLY A 545 -12.59 40.61 -19.32
CA GLY A 545 -12.09 40.80 -20.67
C GLY A 545 -11.99 42.28 -21.04
N LEU A 546 -10.88 42.64 -21.66
CA LEU A 546 -10.69 43.93 -22.29
C LEU A 546 -11.00 43.81 -23.79
N GLY A 547 -12.23 44.22 -24.13
CA GLY A 547 -12.55 44.73 -25.46
C GLY A 547 -12.17 46.22 -25.57
N GLY A 548 -11.37 46.52 -26.59
CA GLY A 548 -11.24 47.79 -27.31
C GLY A 548 -11.52 49.14 -26.63
N ARG A 549 -10.54 50.05 -26.67
CA ARG A 549 -10.49 51.19 -27.62
C ARG A 549 -9.34 52.14 -27.29
N LYS A 550 -8.70 52.62 -28.35
CA LYS A 550 -7.76 53.75 -28.39
C LYS A 550 -8.34 55.00 -27.70
N ARG A 551 -7.50 55.75 -26.98
CA ARG A 551 -7.24 57.19 -27.22
C ARG A 551 -6.01 57.67 -26.44
N ARG A 552 -5.26 58.54 -27.13
CA ARG A 552 -4.06 59.28 -26.70
C ARG A 552 -4.31 60.15 -25.46
N LEU A 553 -3.34 60.18 -24.55
CA LEU A 553 -2.30 61.23 -24.48
C LEU A 553 -1.02 60.59 -23.94
#